data_AF-A0A7T4B3K7-F1
#
_entry.id   AF-A0A7T4B3K7-F1
#
_cell.length_a   1.000
_cell.length_b   1.000
_cell.length_c   1.000
_cell.angle_alpha   90.00
_cell.angle_beta   90.00
_cell.angle_gamma   90.00
#
_symmetry.space_group_name_H-M   'P 1'
#
loop_
_entity.id
_entity.type
_entity.pdbx_description
1 polymer ?
#
loop_
_entity_poly.entity_id
_entity_poly.type
_entity_poly.pdbx_seq_one_letter_code
_entity_poly.pdbx_strand_id
1 'polypeptide(L)'
;MELNLLALETSSSRCGVALLRVSEGRLEVAVREHEGAQEHAERLLPMANELLAEAGLAPAALQAVAFGQGPGGFTGLRVACGVAQGMAMGLGIPVLPVVSHQAVAAQAGGGPDDAIVVALDARMNEVYLAVYRQGAGPTGEPAWDTLQAPLLIAAAEVAPWTAHHLPAWSRAAGRPLQALLAGDAWDAYAAEMTIPAGWRRAAEARRPEAASVARLASQAWQRGETVPPELAAPLYVRDKVAFTTAERLRGEGGNPKAQSTLAPVCPQPLTDADLDEVVALEANVQAFPWTRGNFTDALAAGYGAWTLRREGRVAGFCILMFAPDVAHLLVIAVARDLHRQGLGSVLLDWCEQQARERGLEGVLLEVRPSNVSAVEFYKARGYLQIGLRRGYYPAEKGGREDALVMQKRLDAAVATAPAGASA
;
A
#
# COMPACT_ATOMS: atom_id res chain seq x y z
N MET A 1 -17.02 37.28 10.48
CA MET A 1 -16.92 36.40 11.67
C MET A 1 -15.50 36.50 12.18
N GLU A 2 -15.31 36.67 13.49
CA GLU A 2 -13.99 36.59 14.10
C GLU A 2 -13.69 35.15 14.50
N LEU A 3 -12.46 34.68 14.26
CA LEU A 3 -12.04 33.31 14.59
C LEU A 3 -10.55 33.30 14.94
N ASN A 4 -10.21 32.79 16.12
CA ASN A 4 -8.87 32.42 16.54
C ASN A 4 -8.85 30.91 16.76
N LEU A 5 -8.02 30.22 15.98
CA LEU A 5 -7.89 28.78 15.99
C LEU A 5 -6.42 28.39 16.11
N LEU A 6 -6.14 27.43 16.99
CA LEU A 6 -4.82 26.83 17.10
C LEU A 6 -4.82 25.45 16.44
N ALA A 7 -3.88 25.17 15.54
CA ALA A 7 -3.74 23.89 14.84
C ALA A 7 -2.45 23.19 15.23
N LEU A 8 -2.53 21.89 15.53
CA LEU A 8 -1.41 21.05 15.94
C LEU A 8 -1.16 19.95 14.90
N GLU A 9 0.06 19.78 14.40
CA GLU A 9 0.41 18.70 13.47
C GLU A 9 1.68 17.99 13.95
N THR A 10 1.61 16.67 14.12
CA THR A 10 2.69 15.82 14.66
C THR A 10 2.72 14.44 14.01
N SER A 11 2.03 14.26 12.88
CA SER A 11 1.89 12.98 12.19
C SER A 11 3.15 12.56 11.42
N SER A 12 4.07 13.50 11.18
CA SER A 12 5.36 13.26 10.49
C SER A 12 6.56 13.37 11.46
N SER A 13 7.79 13.45 10.93
CA SER A 13 8.99 13.76 11.75
C SER A 13 9.05 15.21 12.23
N ARG A 14 8.24 16.09 11.63
CA ARG A 14 8.09 17.49 11.95
C ARG A 14 6.86 17.68 12.82
N CYS A 15 7.00 18.38 13.93
CA CYS A 15 5.86 18.95 14.64
C CYS A 15 5.69 20.43 14.31
N GLY A 16 4.44 20.86 14.24
CA GLY A 16 4.09 22.25 13.99
C GLY A 16 2.88 22.69 14.79
N VAL A 17 2.88 23.97 15.13
CA VAL A 17 1.74 24.68 15.69
C VAL A 17 1.46 25.89 14.81
N ALA A 18 0.20 26.11 14.45
CA ALA A 18 -0.21 27.31 13.73
C ALA A 18 -1.35 28.01 14.48
N LEU A 19 -1.24 29.33 14.60
CA LEU A 19 -2.32 30.19 15.04
C LEU A 19 -2.94 30.85 13.81
N LEU A 20 -4.20 30.54 13.52
CA LEU A 20 -4.98 31.17 12.47
C LEU A 20 -5.93 32.19 13.10
N ARG A 21 -5.95 33.39 12.51
CA ARG A 21 -6.84 34.48 12.90
C ARG A 21 -7.65 34.95 11.71
N VAL A 22 -8.95 35.10 11.89
CA VAL A 22 -9.84 35.80 10.96
C VAL A 22 -10.42 36.99 11.72
N SER A 23 -10.17 38.21 11.25
CA SER A 23 -10.78 39.43 11.76
C SER A 23 -11.02 40.38 10.59
N GLU A 24 -12.17 41.06 10.59
CA GLU A 24 -12.59 41.99 9.50
C GLU A 24 -12.50 41.38 8.08
N GLY A 25 -12.68 40.06 7.96
CA GLY A 25 -12.58 39.35 6.68
C GLY A 25 -11.14 39.05 6.22
N ARG A 26 -10.12 39.46 6.99
CA ARG A 26 -8.71 39.15 6.73
C ARG A 26 -8.29 37.88 7.49
N LEU A 27 -7.66 36.96 6.79
CA LEU A 27 -7.12 35.72 7.35
C LEU A 27 -5.59 35.81 7.47
N GLU A 28 -5.08 35.56 8.67
CA GLU A 28 -3.66 35.51 9.00
C GLU A 28 -3.29 34.16 9.61
N VAL A 29 -2.09 33.67 9.32
CA VAL A 29 -1.56 32.42 9.89
C VAL A 29 -0.13 32.66 10.35
N ALA A 30 0.15 32.41 11.63
CA ALA A 30 1.49 32.40 12.20
C ALA A 30 1.86 30.96 12.60
N VAL A 31 3.10 30.55 12.37
CA VAL A 31 3.53 29.14 12.51
C VAL A 31 4.80 29.04 13.35
N ARG A 32 4.92 27.95 14.12
CA ARG A 32 6.15 27.46 14.72
C ARG A 32 6.31 25.98 14.38
N GLU A 33 7.52 25.58 14.01
CA GLU A 33 7.83 24.21 13.64
C GLU A 33 9.10 23.74 14.34
N HIS A 34 9.19 22.44 14.57
CA HIS A 34 10.39 21.77 15.09
C HIS A 34 10.56 20.41 14.41
N GLU A 35 11.78 20.09 13.99
CA GLU A 35 12.15 18.77 13.47
C GLU A 35 12.61 17.88 14.61
N GLY A 36 11.94 16.75 14.84
CA GLY A 36 12.32 15.82 15.90
C GLY A 36 11.14 15.06 16.49
N ALA A 37 10.91 13.83 16.01
CA ALA A 37 9.76 13.02 16.41
C ALA A 37 9.68 12.68 17.91
N GLN A 38 10.81 12.65 18.62
CA GLN A 38 10.88 12.30 20.04
C GLN A 38 10.54 13.47 20.97
N GLU A 39 10.57 14.70 20.46
CA GLU A 39 10.42 15.92 21.27
C GLU A 39 9.02 16.54 21.11
N HIS A 40 8.13 15.93 20.32
CA HIS A 40 6.81 16.49 20.00
C HIS A 40 6.02 16.91 21.25
N ALA A 41 5.98 16.08 22.28
CA ALA A 41 5.22 16.34 23.51
C ALA A 41 5.77 17.55 24.28
N GLU A 42 7.09 17.74 24.26
CA GLU A 42 7.77 18.81 24.99
C GLU A 42 7.68 20.16 24.25
N ARG A 43 7.51 20.15 22.92
CA ARG A 43 7.58 21.35 22.08
C ARG A 43 6.23 21.97 21.72
N LEU A 44 5.13 21.21 21.65
CA LEU A 44 3.83 21.74 21.20
C LEU A 44 3.31 22.90 22.07
N LEU A 45 3.22 22.71 23.39
CA LEU A 45 2.66 23.72 24.28
C LEU A 45 3.53 24.99 24.37
N PRO A 46 4.88 24.91 24.46
CA PRO A 46 5.72 26.10 24.35
C PRO A 46 5.49 26.89 23.06
N MET A 47 5.47 26.22 21.90
CA MET A 47 5.22 26.87 20.60
C MET A 47 3.84 27.53 20.54
N ALA A 48 2.81 26.89 21.11
CA ALA A 48 1.48 27.46 21.21
C ALA A 48 1.45 28.74 22.06
N ASN A 49 2.13 28.72 23.21
CA ASN A 49 2.22 29.87 24.11
C ASN A 49 2.96 31.04 23.46
N GLU A 50 4.06 30.78 22.75
CA GLU A 50 4.79 31.80 21.99
C GLU A 50 3.90 32.49 20.96
N LEU A 51 3.16 31.70 20.15
CA LEU A 51 2.26 32.23 19.12
C LEU A 51 1.13 33.08 19.72
N LEU A 52 0.52 32.62 20.83
CA LEU A 52 -0.52 33.38 21.53
C LEU A 52 0.03 34.68 22.13
N ALA A 53 1.21 34.63 22.75
CA ALA A 53 1.86 35.80 23.34
C ALA A 53 2.21 36.85 22.27
N GLU A 54 2.77 36.44 21.14
CA GLU A 54 3.08 37.33 20.00
C GLU A 54 1.82 37.95 19.40
N ALA A 55 0.71 37.21 19.41
CA ALA A 55 -0.59 37.70 18.97
C ALA A 55 -1.30 38.60 20.01
N GLY A 56 -0.77 38.69 21.24
CA GLY A 56 -1.41 39.39 22.36
C GLY A 56 -2.72 38.71 22.82
N LEU A 57 -2.88 37.41 22.59
CA LEU A 57 -4.08 36.66 22.89
C LEU A 57 -3.91 35.83 24.18
N ALA A 58 -4.89 35.92 25.06
CA ALA A 58 -5.04 34.94 26.13
C ALA A 58 -5.58 33.60 25.55
N PRO A 59 -5.29 32.43 26.15
CA PRO A 59 -5.84 31.15 25.69
C PRO A 59 -7.38 31.14 25.57
N ALA A 60 -8.08 31.86 26.46
CA ALA A 60 -9.54 32.00 26.43
C ALA A 60 -10.10 32.75 25.21
N ALA A 61 -9.23 33.39 24.40
CA ALA A 61 -9.63 34.02 23.15
C ALA A 61 -9.70 33.04 21.96
N LEU A 62 -9.26 31.79 22.14
CA LEU A 62 -9.41 30.74 21.14
C LEU A 62 -10.87 30.26 21.10
N GLN A 63 -11.39 30.01 19.89
CA GLN A 63 -12.74 29.44 19.70
C GLN A 63 -12.70 27.97 19.31
N ALA A 64 -11.56 27.44 18.86
CA ALA A 64 -11.39 26.03 18.55
C ALA A 64 -9.92 25.60 18.55
N VAL A 65 -9.68 24.30 18.71
CA VAL A 65 -8.38 23.66 18.50
C VAL A 65 -8.49 22.64 17.37
N ALA A 66 -7.61 22.72 16.39
CA ALA A 66 -7.50 21.74 15.32
C ALA A 66 -6.30 20.82 15.53
N PHE A 67 -6.36 19.62 14.98
CA PHE A 67 -5.21 18.73 14.97
C PHE A 67 -5.14 17.86 13.72
N GLY A 68 -3.92 17.52 13.33
CA GLY A 68 -3.62 16.49 12.34
C GLY A 68 -4.05 15.13 12.86
N GLN A 69 -5.15 14.61 12.33
CA GLN A 69 -5.76 13.35 12.74
C GLN A 69 -4.94 12.13 12.27
N GLY A 70 -4.03 12.32 11.31
CA GLY A 70 -3.30 11.26 10.63
C GLY A 70 -3.95 10.85 9.31
N PRO A 71 -3.54 9.70 8.72
CA PRO A 71 -2.56 8.73 9.22
C PRO A 71 -1.12 9.26 9.35
N GLY A 72 -0.32 8.63 10.21
CA GLY A 72 1.07 9.01 10.48
C GLY A 72 1.71 8.22 11.62
N GLY A 73 2.78 8.77 12.22
CA GLY A 73 3.50 8.16 13.34
C GLY A 73 2.62 7.99 14.58
N PHE A 74 2.48 6.75 15.06
CA PHE A 74 1.57 6.36 16.14
C PHE A 74 1.68 7.22 17.41
N THR A 75 2.90 7.42 17.90
CA THR A 75 3.17 8.26 19.07
C THR A 75 2.82 9.72 18.80
N GLY A 76 3.22 10.24 17.64
CA GLY A 76 2.96 11.61 17.22
C GLY A 76 1.48 11.94 17.19
N LEU A 77 0.66 11.09 16.57
CA LEU A 77 -0.80 11.30 16.48
C LEU A 77 -1.47 11.42 17.85
N ARG A 78 -1.05 10.60 18.82
CA ARG A 78 -1.58 10.63 20.18
C ARG A 78 -1.19 11.90 20.93
N VAL A 79 0.00 12.43 20.66
CA VAL A 79 0.46 13.69 21.25
C VAL A 79 -0.42 14.85 20.77
N ALA A 80 -0.61 15.05 19.46
CA ALA A 80 -1.46 16.15 18.98
C ALA A 80 -2.92 15.98 19.40
N CYS A 81 -3.47 14.77 19.31
CA CYS A 81 -4.84 14.50 19.73
C CYS A 81 -5.01 14.77 21.24
N GLY A 82 -4.16 14.22 22.10
CA GLY A 82 -4.26 14.41 23.55
C GLY A 82 -4.07 15.87 23.99
N VAL A 83 -3.13 16.60 23.36
CA VAL A 83 -2.96 18.04 23.62
C VAL A 83 -4.20 18.83 23.16
N ALA A 84 -4.73 18.55 21.97
CA ALA A 84 -5.94 19.19 21.49
C ALA A 84 -7.14 18.93 22.42
N GLN A 85 -7.33 17.68 22.85
CA GLN A 85 -8.38 17.30 23.81
C GLN A 85 -8.23 18.05 25.13
N GLY A 86 -7.04 18.03 25.73
CA GLY A 86 -6.78 18.69 27.01
C GLY A 86 -7.00 20.20 26.96
N MET A 87 -6.50 20.86 25.91
CA MET A 87 -6.71 22.30 25.71
C MET A 87 -8.19 22.62 25.50
N ALA A 88 -8.85 21.88 24.61
CA ALA A 88 -10.24 22.13 24.25
C ALA A 88 -11.19 21.87 25.43
N MET A 89 -10.97 20.81 26.20
CA MET A 89 -11.70 20.55 27.46
C MET A 89 -11.49 21.66 28.49
N GLY A 90 -10.23 22.09 28.71
CA GLY A 90 -9.92 23.12 29.69
C GLY A 90 -10.50 24.50 29.34
N LEU A 91 -10.68 24.79 28.06
CA LEU A 91 -11.23 26.05 27.55
C LEU A 91 -12.74 25.98 27.26
N GLY A 92 -13.35 24.79 27.27
CA GLY A 92 -14.75 24.61 26.91
C GLY A 92 -15.04 24.90 25.43
N ILE A 93 -14.07 24.63 24.55
CA ILE A 93 -14.16 24.87 23.10
C ILE A 93 -14.14 23.56 22.31
N PRO A 94 -14.68 23.51 21.08
CA PRO A 94 -14.67 22.30 20.28
C PRO A 94 -13.31 22.01 19.62
N VAL A 95 -13.22 20.80 19.06
CA VAL A 95 -12.06 20.31 18.30
C VAL A 95 -12.39 20.16 16.81
N LEU A 96 -11.39 20.36 15.95
CA LEU A 96 -11.46 20.16 14.50
C LEU A 96 -10.40 19.14 14.04
N PRO A 97 -10.76 17.86 13.85
CA PRO A 97 -9.84 16.88 13.28
C PRO A 97 -9.65 17.15 11.78
N VAL A 98 -8.40 17.14 11.31
CA VAL A 98 -8.04 17.29 9.90
C VAL A 98 -7.19 16.12 9.46
N VAL A 99 -7.58 15.45 8.38
CA VAL A 99 -6.80 14.34 7.80
C VAL A 99 -5.46 14.88 7.28
N SER A 100 -4.35 14.32 7.75
CA SER A 100 -3.01 14.84 7.44
C SER A 100 -2.69 14.77 5.93
N HIS A 101 -3.20 13.76 5.23
CA HIS A 101 -3.05 13.69 3.77
C HIS A 101 -3.76 14.83 3.04
N GLN A 102 -4.93 15.27 3.53
CA GLN A 102 -5.62 16.42 2.95
C GLN A 102 -4.81 17.70 3.17
N ALA A 103 -4.12 17.84 4.31
CA ALA A 103 -3.20 18.95 4.55
C ALA A 103 -2.01 18.97 3.58
N VAL A 104 -1.55 17.81 3.11
CA VAL A 104 -0.53 17.72 2.05
C VAL A 104 -1.12 18.01 0.68
N ALA A 105 -2.32 17.51 0.39
CA ALA A 105 -3.02 17.80 -0.86
C ALA A 105 -3.24 19.32 -1.05
N ALA A 106 -3.58 20.03 0.03
CA ALA A 106 -3.75 21.49 0.04
C ALA A 106 -2.46 22.27 -0.30
N GLN A 107 -1.29 21.69 -0.10
CA GLN A 107 0.00 22.28 -0.46
C GLN A 107 0.40 21.99 -1.90
N ALA A 108 -0.15 20.94 -2.51
CA ALA A 108 0.28 20.44 -3.82
C ALA A 108 -0.08 21.36 -4.98
N GLY A 109 -1.04 22.29 -4.79
CA GLY A 109 -1.46 23.25 -5.82
C GLY A 109 -2.16 22.62 -7.03
N GLY A 110 -2.94 21.55 -6.79
CA GLY A 110 -3.69 20.86 -7.86
C GLY A 110 -4.92 21.64 -8.33
N GLY A 111 -5.25 21.48 -9.60
CA GLY A 111 -6.46 22.05 -10.20
C GLY A 111 -7.66 21.10 -10.17
N PRO A 112 -8.81 21.53 -10.74
CA PRO A 112 -10.03 20.71 -10.81
C PRO A 112 -9.89 19.47 -11.72
N ASP A 113 -8.81 19.39 -12.50
CA ASP A 113 -8.48 18.26 -13.37
C ASP A 113 -7.42 17.33 -12.75
N ASP A 114 -7.02 17.56 -11.50
CA ASP A 114 -5.99 16.78 -10.84
C ASP A 114 -6.56 15.79 -9.82
N ALA A 115 -6.14 14.53 -9.96
CA ALA A 115 -6.17 13.56 -8.89
C ALA A 115 -4.87 13.73 -8.08
N ILE A 116 -4.97 14.39 -6.93
CA ILE A 116 -3.84 14.65 -6.04
C ILE A 116 -3.57 13.39 -5.22
N VAL A 117 -2.54 12.65 -5.60
CA VAL A 117 -2.13 11.37 -5.01
C VAL A 117 -1.11 11.63 -3.92
N VAL A 118 -1.57 11.58 -2.67
CA VAL A 118 -0.75 11.84 -1.49
C VAL A 118 -0.22 10.53 -0.94
N ALA A 119 1.10 10.38 -0.95
CA ALA A 119 1.81 9.20 -0.47
C ALA A 119 2.76 9.58 0.67
N LEU A 120 2.44 9.18 1.90
CA LEU A 120 3.27 9.43 3.08
C LEU A 120 3.96 8.15 3.55
N ASP A 121 5.22 8.26 3.96
CA ASP A 121 6.03 7.14 4.44
C ASP A 121 5.41 6.47 5.69
N ALA A 122 4.95 5.21 5.55
CA ALA A 122 4.44 4.41 6.66
C ALA A 122 5.51 3.50 7.31
N ARG A 123 6.78 3.62 6.87
CA ARG A 123 7.91 2.72 7.11
C ARG A 123 7.70 1.35 6.49
N MET A 124 8.77 0.55 6.47
CA MET A 124 8.73 -0.87 6.10
C MET A 124 8.28 -1.14 4.65
N ASN A 125 8.64 -0.23 3.72
CA ASN A 125 8.23 -0.27 2.31
C ASN A 125 6.72 -0.18 2.13
N GLU A 126 6.05 0.55 3.02
CA GLU A 126 4.62 0.82 2.97
C GLU A 126 4.36 2.32 2.96
N VAL A 127 3.19 2.66 2.44
CA VAL A 127 2.76 4.02 2.20
C VAL A 127 1.35 4.18 2.74
N TYR A 128 1.13 5.25 3.50
CA TYR A 128 -0.22 5.76 3.71
C TYR A 128 -0.62 6.53 2.46
N LEU A 129 -1.58 6.01 1.71
CA LEU A 129 -2.03 6.55 0.43
C LEU A 129 -3.44 7.15 0.57
N ALA A 130 -3.65 8.34 0.03
CA ALA A 130 -4.96 8.94 -0.15
C ALA A 130 -5.01 9.73 -1.44
N VAL A 131 -6.20 9.91 -2.02
CA VAL A 131 -6.37 10.66 -3.27
C VAL A 131 -7.50 11.66 -3.15
N TYR A 132 -7.20 12.91 -3.49
CA TYR A 132 -8.13 14.02 -3.41
C TYR A 132 -8.27 14.74 -4.76
N ARG A 133 -9.37 15.47 -4.92
CA ARG A 133 -9.52 16.47 -5.97
C ARG A 133 -9.89 17.80 -5.32
N GLN A 134 -9.29 18.88 -5.80
CA GLN A 134 -9.64 20.23 -5.38
C GLN A 134 -10.64 20.84 -6.37
N GLY A 135 -11.86 21.07 -5.92
CA GLY A 135 -12.90 21.81 -6.64
C GLY A 135 -13.03 23.25 -6.13
N ALA A 136 -14.04 23.94 -6.64
CA ALA A 136 -14.47 25.24 -6.15
C ALA A 136 -15.78 25.08 -5.36
N GLY A 137 -15.80 25.62 -4.14
CA GLY A 137 -16.98 25.72 -3.31
C GLY A 137 -17.93 26.82 -3.79
N PRO A 138 -19.13 26.93 -3.19
CA PRO A 138 -20.17 27.86 -3.62
C PRO A 138 -19.75 29.33 -3.62
N THR A 139 -18.78 29.70 -2.78
CA THR A 139 -18.26 31.08 -2.66
C THR A 139 -16.85 31.25 -3.24
N GLY A 140 -16.38 30.28 -4.03
CA GLY A 140 -15.07 30.30 -4.70
C GLY A 140 -13.90 29.82 -3.82
N GLU A 141 -14.18 29.39 -2.58
CA GLU A 141 -13.22 28.75 -1.71
C GLU A 141 -12.85 27.34 -2.19
N PRO A 142 -11.68 26.80 -1.84
CA PRO A 142 -11.35 25.40 -2.12
C PRO A 142 -12.38 24.44 -1.52
N ALA A 143 -12.97 23.59 -2.35
CA ALA A 143 -13.74 22.43 -1.93
C ALA A 143 -12.94 21.15 -2.20
N TRP A 144 -13.09 20.13 -1.36
CA TRP A 144 -12.28 18.92 -1.42
C TRP A 144 -13.16 17.69 -1.62
N ASP A 145 -12.91 16.96 -2.70
CA ASP A 145 -13.50 15.65 -2.92
C ASP A 145 -12.49 14.58 -2.53
N THR A 146 -12.92 13.63 -1.70
CA THR A 146 -12.11 12.45 -1.37
C THR A 146 -12.38 11.36 -2.42
N LEU A 147 -11.47 11.21 -3.37
CA LEU A 147 -11.53 10.16 -4.40
C LEU A 147 -11.14 8.79 -3.83
N GLN A 148 -10.22 8.80 -2.86
CA GLN A 148 -9.82 7.64 -2.08
C GLN A 148 -9.47 8.07 -0.66
N ALA A 149 -10.21 7.55 0.31
CA ALA A 149 -9.90 7.74 1.73
C ALA A 149 -8.56 7.06 2.09
N PRO A 150 -7.87 7.53 3.15
CA PRO A 150 -6.55 6.99 3.51
C PRO A 150 -6.54 5.46 3.69
N LEU A 151 -5.60 4.80 3.03
CA LEU A 151 -5.35 3.36 3.13
C LEU A 151 -3.85 3.06 3.29
N LEU A 152 -3.50 1.86 3.73
CA LEU A 152 -2.12 1.38 3.80
C LEU A 152 -1.86 0.45 2.60
N ILE A 153 -0.79 0.72 1.85
CA ILE A 153 -0.43 -0.07 0.66
C ILE A 153 1.10 -0.25 0.59
N ALA A 154 1.56 -1.31 -0.05
CA ALA A 154 2.99 -1.46 -0.36
C ALA A 154 3.47 -0.34 -1.30
N ALA A 155 4.68 0.18 -1.06
CA ALA A 155 5.26 1.27 -1.85
C ALA A 155 5.29 0.94 -3.35
N ALA A 156 5.72 -0.27 -3.71
CA ALA A 156 5.78 -0.73 -5.10
C ALA A 156 4.41 -0.81 -5.80
N GLU A 157 3.31 -0.80 -5.05
CA GLU A 157 1.96 -0.89 -5.61
C GLU A 157 1.31 0.48 -5.81
N VAL A 158 1.84 1.57 -5.24
CA VAL A 158 1.23 2.91 -5.32
C VAL A 158 0.97 3.34 -6.76
N ALA A 159 1.97 3.24 -7.64
CA ALA A 159 1.85 3.62 -9.04
C ALA A 159 0.85 2.73 -9.83
N PRO A 160 1.00 1.38 -9.88
CA PRO A 160 0.05 0.54 -10.61
C PRO A 160 -1.37 0.60 -10.02
N TRP A 161 -1.50 0.72 -8.69
CA TRP A 161 -2.81 0.88 -8.03
C TRP A 161 -3.48 2.19 -8.44
N THR A 162 -2.74 3.29 -8.43
CA THR A 162 -3.25 4.60 -8.86
C THR A 162 -3.65 4.58 -10.33
N ALA A 163 -2.83 3.99 -11.21
CA ALA A 163 -3.12 3.89 -12.63
C ALA A 163 -4.39 3.08 -12.91
N HIS A 164 -4.62 2.00 -12.15
CA HIS A 164 -5.82 1.18 -12.25
C HIS A 164 -7.10 1.96 -11.88
N HIS A 165 -7.04 2.82 -10.86
CA HIS A 165 -8.21 3.53 -10.34
C HIS A 165 -8.48 4.88 -11.02
N LEU A 166 -7.46 5.51 -11.63
CA LEU A 166 -7.59 6.82 -12.28
C LEU A 166 -8.73 6.93 -13.31
N PRO A 167 -9.01 5.92 -14.17
CA PRO A 167 -10.16 5.95 -15.06
C PRO A 167 -11.51 5.96 -14.33
N ALA A 168 -11.61 5.27 -13.19
CA ALA A 168 -12.83 5.24 -12.39
C ALA A 168 -13.08 6.60 -11.72
N TRP A 169 -12.04 7.21 -11.14
CA TRP A 169 -12.13 8.56 -10.58
C TRP A 169 -12.48 9.60 -11.64
N SER A 170 -11.91 9.48 -12.85
CA SER A 170 -12.24 10.37 -13.97
C SER A 170 -13.72 10.27 -14.37
N ARG A 171 -14.28 9.05 -14.42
CA ARG A 171 -15.71 8.86 -14.70
C ARG A 171 -16.59 9.45 -13.59
N ALA A 172 -16.25 9.22 -12.33
CA ALA A 172 -16.98 9.78 -11.19
C ALA A 172 -16.91 11.33 -11.17
N ALA A 173 -15.78 11.88 -11.63
CA ALA A 173 -15.59 13.31 -11.79
C ALA A 173 -16.31 13.92 -13.01
N GLY A 174 -16.80 13.09 -13.93
CA GLY A 174 -17.34 13.53 -15.22
C GLY A 174 -16.30 14.15 -16.16
N ARG A 175 -15.01 13.98 -15.89
CA ARG A 175 -13.91 14.57 -16.67
C ARG A 175 -12.59 13.82 -16.50
N PRO A 176 -11.68 13.86 -17.50
CA PRO A 176 -10.39 13.19 -17.38
C PRO A 176 -9.54 13.84 -16.28
N LEU A 177 -9.04 13.03 -15.35
CA LEU A 177 -8.12 13.48 -14.31
C LEU A 177 -6.68 13.11 -14.64
N GLN A 178 -5.75 13.96 -14.22
CA GLN A 178 -4.31 13.73 -14.29
C GLN A 178 -3.73 13.50 -12.89
N ALA A 179 -2.80 12.58 -12.75
CA ALA A 179 -2.17 12.33 -11.46
C ALA A 179 -1.18 13.45 -11.11
N LEU A 180 -1.38 14.07 -9.94
CA LEU A 180 -0.45 14.98 -9.30
C LEU A 180 0.05 14.35 -8.00
N LEU A 181 1.32 13.98 -7.98
CA LEU A 181 1.96 13.25 -6.89
C LEU A 181 2.46 14.20 -5.81
N ALA A 182 2.15 13.90 -4.55
CA ALA A 182 2.63 14.62 -3.37
C ALA A 182 3.00 13.65 -2.25
N GLY A 183 3.71 14.16 -1.24
CA GLY A 183 4.17 13.40 -0.08
C GLY A 183 5.62 12.90 -0.17
N ASP A 184 6.17 12.54 0.99
CA ASP A 184 7.57 12.16 1.21
C ASP A 184 7.90 10.71 0.83
N ALA A 185 6.89 9.85 0.66
CA ALA A 185 7.12 8.45 0.24
C ALA A 185 7.79 8.36 -1.14
N TRP A 186 7.53 9.31 -2.04
CA TRP A 186 8.19 9.39 -3.35
C TRP A 186 9.69 9.65 -3.26
N ASP A 187 10.18 10.22 -2.16
CA ASP A 187 11.61 10.34 -1.89
C ASP A 187 12.13 9.13 -1.11
N ALA A 188 11.40 8.68 -0.09
CA ALA A 188 11.80 7.56 0.76
C ALA A 188 11.93 6.23 0.00
N TYR A 189 11.09 6.03 -1.02
CA TYR A 189 10.99 4.80 -1.80
C TYR A 189 11.20 5.06 -3.29
N ALA A 190 12.08 6.00 -3.65
CA ALA A 190 12.30 6.40 -5.04
C ALA A 190 12.71 5.23 -5.97
N ALA A 191 13.34 4.18 -5.42
CA ALA A 191 13.71 2.98 -6.18
C ALA A 191 12.51 2.07 -6.49
N GLU A 192 11.55 1.98 -5.57
CA GLU A 192 10.35 1.15 -5.69
C GLU A 192 9.18 1.89 -6.35
N MET A 193 9.12 3.21 -6.22
CA MET A 193 8.03 4.07 -6.67
C MET A 193 8.43 4.88 -7.91
N THR A 194 8.63 4.19 -9.04
CA THR A 194 8.91 4.86 -10.33
C THR A 194 7.70 5.68 -10.77
N ILE A 195 7.93 6.96 -11.10
CA ILE A 195 6.89 7.88 -11.57
C ILE A 195 6.55 7.56 -13.03
N PRO A 196 5.29 7.19 -13.35
CA PRO A 196 4.87 6.95 -14.73
C PRO A 196 4.98 8.18 -15.62
N ALA A 197 5.18 7.97 -16.92
CA ALA A 197 5.23 9.05 -17.90
C ALA A 197 3.91 9.84 -17.91
N GLY A 198 4.02 11.19 -17.93
CA GLY A 198 2.87 12.10 -17.94
C GLY A 198 2.33 12.45 -16.55
N TRP A 199 2.78 11.77 -15.49
CA TRP A 199 2.38 12.13 -14.12
C TRP A 199 3.25 13.28 -13.61
N ARG A 200 2.63 14.21 -12.89
CA ARG A 200 3.31 15.40 -12.35
C ARG A 200 3.60 15.20 -10.88
N ARG A 201 4.66 15.83 -10.36
CA ARG A 201 5.01 15.79 -8.93
C ARG A 201 5.09 17.21 -8.36
N ALA A 202 4.44 17.43 -7.22
CA ALA A 202 4.57 18.64 -6.44
C ALA A 202 5.89 18.58 -5.64
N ALA A 203 6.80 19.53 -5.87
CA ALA A 203 8.15 19.50 -5.29
C ALA A 203 8.19 19.82 -3.78
N GLU A 204 7.27 20.67 -3.31
CA GLU A 204 7.29 21.23 -1.96
C GLU A 204 6.31 20.56 -0.99
N ALA A 205 5.22 19.96 -1.50
CA ALA A 205 4.19 19.29 -0.70
C ALA A 205 4.63 17.90 -0.21
N ARG A 206 5.64 17.83 0.67
CA ARG A 206 6.23 16.57 1.13
C ARG A 206 5.61 16.04 2.42
N ARG A 207 5.25 16.91 3.35
CA ARG A 207 4.77 16.53 4.69
C ARG A 207 3.61 17.44 5.09
N PRO A 208 2.70 17.00 5.96
CA PRO A 208 1.64 17.86 6.44
C PRO A 208 2.22 19.07 7.20
N GLU A 209 1.52 20.19 7.11
CA GLU A 209 1.90 21.46 7.71
C GLU A 209 0.79 21.96 8.63
N ALA A 210 1.18 22.49 9.79
CA ALA A 210 0.23 23.08 10.74
C ALA A 210 -0.55 24.25 10.11
N ALA A 211 0.07 25.00 9.20
CA ALA A 211 -0.60 26.06 8.44
C ALA A 211 -1.75 25.52 7.57
N SER A 212 -1.50 24.41 6.87
CA SER A 212 -2.50 23.74 6.03
C SER A 212 -3.61 23.13 6.87
N VAL A 213 -3.26 22.51 8.01
CA VAL A 213 -4.25 22.03 9.00
C VAL A 213 -5.12 23.18 9.49
N ALA A 214 -4.55 24.33 9.84
CA ALA A 214 -5.31 25.49 10.30
C ALA A 214 -6.29 26.01 9.23
N ARG A 215 -5.86 26.13 7.97
CA ARG A 215 -6.70 26.59 6.87
C ARG A 215 -7.86 25.64 6.59
N LEU A 216 -7.59 24.33 6.55
CA LEU A 216 -8.63 23.30 6.37
C LEU A 216 -9.61 23.30 7.56
N ALA A 217 -9.10 23.45 8.78
CA ALA A 217 -9.93 23.55 9.98
C ALA A 217 -10.81 24.81 9.98
N SER A 218 -10.32 25.95 9.50
CA SER A 218 -11.14 27.16 9.34
C SER A 218 -12.28 26.95 8.34
N GLN A 219 -12.09 26.15 7.29
CA GLN A 219 -13.15 25.80 6.35
C GLN A 219 -14.17 24.85 6.99
N ALA A 220 -13.69 23.84 7.73
CA ALA A 220 -14.55 22.92 8.49
C ALA A 220 -15.37 23.63 9.57
N TRP A 221 -14.78 24.63 10.26
CA TRP A 221 -15.48 25.50 11.20
C TRP A 221 -16.66 26.22 10.55
N GLN A 222 -16.47 26.80 9.37
CA GLN A 222 -17.52 27.49 8.62
C GLN A 222 -18.68 26.55 8.23
N ARG A 223 -18.37 25.26 8.02
CA ARG A 223 -19.36 24.21 7.75
C ARG A 223 -19.97 23.58 9.01
N GLY A 224 -19.52 23.97 10.20
CA GLY A 224 -20.01 23.39 11.47
C GLY A 224 -19.54 21.96 11.73
N GLU A 225 -18.44 21.51 11.11
CA GLU A 225 -17.89 20.15 11.21
C GLU A 225 -17.02 19.95 12.46
N THR A 226 -17.42 20.56 13.57
CA THR A 226 -16.69 20.45 14.84
C THR A 226 -17.07 19.18 15.59
N VAL A 227 -16.17 18.71 16.46
CA VAL A 227 -16.44 17.58 17.36
C VAL A 227 -16.22 17.97 18.82
N PRO A 228 -16.96 17.37 19.77
CA PRO A 228 -16.64 17.44 21.18
C PRO A 228 -15.23 16.89 21.46
N PRO A 229 -14.46 17.48 22.41
CA PRO A 229 -13.11 17.03 22.72
C PRO A 229 -13.02 15.52 23.03
N GLU A 230 -13.97 14.97 23.78
CA GLU A 230 -14.02 13.55 24.14
C GLU A 230 -14.24 12.59 22.96
N LEU A 231 -14.71 13.10 21.81
CA LEU A 231 -14.90 12.32 20.59
C LEU A 231 -13.74 12.48 19.60
N ALA A 232 -12.79 13.39 19.86
CA ALA A 232 -11.60 13.52 19.03
C ALA A 232 -10.74 12.25 19.13
N ALA A 233 -10.39 11.67 18.00
CA ALA A 233 -9.60 10.44 17.92
C ALA A 233 -8.64 10.47 16.73
N PRO A 234 -7.45 9.85 16.83
CA PRO A 234 -6.58 9.62 15.68
C PRO A 234 -7.21 8.71 14.63
N LEU A 235 -6.84 8.93 13.36
CA LEU A 235 -7.18 8.07 12.23
C LEU A 235 -6.08 7.02 12.05
N TYR A 236 -6.32 5.82 12.57
CA TYR A 236 -5.44 4.67 12.38
C TYR A 236 -5.83 3.88 11.12
N VAL A 237 -4.85 3.63 10.26
CA VAL A 237 -5.04 2.90 8.99
C VAL A 237 -4.19 1.63 8.93
N ARG A 238 -3.23 1.47 9.84
CA ARG A 238 -2.52 0.21 10.04
C ARG A 238 -3.23 -0.60 11.11
N ASP A 239 -4.08 -1.54 10.68
CA ASP A 239 -4.88 -2.38 11.58
C ASP A 239 -4.04 -3.29 12.48
N LYS A 240 -2.88 -3.76 11.98
CA LYS A 240 -2.00 -4.68 12.70
C LYS A 240 -0.57 -4.13 12.75
N VAL A 241 -0.14 -3.75 13.95
CA VAL A 241 1.19 -3.19 14.24
C VAL A 241 2.18 -4.21 14.83
N ALA A 242 1.73 -5.44 15.08
CA ALA A 242 2.55 -6.54 15.58
C ALA A 242 1.83 -7.89 15.42
N PHE A 243 2.60 -8.97 15.22
CA PHE A 243 2.12 -10.34 15.41
C PHE A 243 1.87 -10.64 16.88
N THR A 244 0.84 -11.43 17.15
CA THR A 244 0.53 -12.00 18.48
C THR A 244 1.61 -13.00 18.91
N THR A 245 1.66 -13.32 20.20
CA THR A 245 2.60 -14.33 20.73
C THR A 245 2.44 -15.68 20.03
N ALA A 246 1.20 -16.10 19.75
CA ALA A 246 0.92 -17.36 19.07
C ALA A 246 1.44 -17.37 17.61
N GLU A 247 1.32 -16.25 16.91
CA GLU A 247 1.85 -16.07 15.55
C GLU A 247 3.38 -16.08 15.55
N ARG A 248 4.01 -15.41 16.51
CA ARG A 248 5.48 -15.45 16.69
C ARG A 248 6.00 -16.85 16.99
N LEU A 249 5.27 -17.62 17.77
CA LEU A 249 5.58 -19.03 18.03
C LEU A 249 5.43 -19.91 16.78
N ARG A 250 4.60 -19.52 15.80
CA ARG A 250 4.53 -20.13 14.45
C ARG A 250 5.60 -19.62 13.49
N GLY A 251 6.53 -18.81 13.97
CA GLY A 251 7.61 -18.23 13.16
C GLY A 251 7.28 -16.89 12.50
N GLU A 252 6.07 -16.34 12.70
CA GLU A 252 5.70 -15.02 12.19
C GLU A 252 6.32 -13.91 13.06
N GLY A 253 7.44 -13.34 12.59
CA GLY A 253 8.14 -12.24 13.26
C GLY A 253 7.92 -10.89 12.59
N GLY A 254 8.11 -9.81 13.36
CA GLY A 254 8.11 -8.44 12.83
C GLY A 254 6.72 -7.78 12.76
N ASN A 255 6.61 -6.76 11.93
CA ASN A 255 5.36 -6.05 11.71
C ASN A 255 4.60 -6.70 10.52
N PRO A 256 3.29 -7.01 10.65
CA PRO A 256 2.49 -7.53 9.55
C PRO A 256 2.51 -6.58 8.36
N LYS A 257 2.73 -7.12 7.16
CA LYS A 257 2.79 -6.33 5.93
C LYS A 257 1.40 -5.97 5.43
N ALA A 258 1.29 -4.80 4.79
CA ALA A 258 0.14 -4.39 4.01
C ALA A 258 -0.16 -5.47 2.97
N GLN A 259 -1.42 -5.90 2.93
CA GLN A 259 -1.89 -6.80 1.90
C GLN A 259 -2.05 -6.01 0.60
N SER A 260 -1.83 -6.69 -0.53
CA SER A 260 -2.15 -6.09 -1.83
C SER A 260 -3.63 -5.76 -1.87
N THR A 261 -3.95 -4.50 -2.15
CA THR A 261 -5.33 -4.00 -2.32
C THR A 261 -5.78 -4.05 -3.78
N LEU A 262 -4.91 -4.48 -4.69
CA LEU A 262 -5.29 -4.84 -6.06
C LEU A 262 -6.03 -6.18 -6.03
N ALA A 263 -7.06 -6.33 -6.87
CA ALA A 263 -7.74 -7.61 -7.02
C ALA A 263 -6.70 -8.71 -7.31
N PRO A 264 -6.76 -9.87 -6.61
CA PRO A 264 -5.77 -10.92 -6.78
C PRO A 264 -5.76 -11.33 -8.25
N VAL A 265 -4.57 -11.29 -8.86
CA VAL A 265 -4.41 -11.76 -10.23
C VAL A 265 -4.63 -13.27 -10.20
N CYS A 266 -5.76 -13.73 -10.72
CA CYS A 266 -6.12 -15.14 -10.70
C CYS A 266 -5.57 -15.83 -11.96
N PRO A 267 -4.79 -16.91 -11.83
CA PRO A 267 -4.40 -17.71 -12.98
C PRO A 267 -5.60 -18.26 -13.75
N GLN A 268 -5.55 -18.17 -15.07
CA GLN A 268 -6.57 -18.65 -15.99
C GLN A 268 -6.09 -19.92 -16.70
N PRO A 269 -6.98 -20.85 -17.09
CA PRO A 269 -6.56 -22.03 -17.86
C PRO A 269 -5.76 -21.64 -19.11
N LEU A 270 -4.63 -22.31 -19.34
CA LEU A 270 -3.84 -22.17 -20.55
C LEU A 270 -4.53 -22.96 -21.67
N THR A 271 -4.74 -22.31 -22.80
CA THR A 271 -5.38 -22.90 -23.98
C THR A 271 -4.46 -22.84 -25.21
N ASP A 272 -4.87 -23.49 -26.30
CA ASP A 272 -4.12 -23.42 -27.57
C ASP A 272 -3.93 -21.98 -28.08
N ALA A 273 -4.86 -21.07 -27.74
CA ALA A 273 -4.78 -19.65 -28.11
C ALA A 273 -3.64 -18.91 -27.39
N ASP A 274 -3.16 -19.42 -26.26
CA ASP A 274 -2.09 -18.81 -25.47
C ASP A 274 -0.69 -19.30 -25.87
N LEU A 275 -0.60 -20.38 -26.67
CA LEU A 275 0.66 -21.08 -26.94
C LEU A 275 1.73 -20.18 -27.58
N ASP A 276 1.34 -19.26 -28.47
CA ASP A 276 2.29 -18.35 -29.11
C ASP A 276 2.95 -17.42 -28.08
N GLU A 277 2.16 -16.86 -27.16
CA GLU A 277 2.65 -15.99 -26.09
C GLU A 277 3.48 -16.77 -25.06
N VAL A 278 3.04 -17.97 -24.67
CA VAL A 278 3.71 -18.81 -23.67
C VAL A 278 5.07 -19.31 -24.17
N VAL A 279 5.14 -19.80 -25.41
CA VAL A 279 6.40 -20.26 -26.03
C VAL A 279 7.39 -19.10 -26.15
N ALA A 280 6.90 -17.92 -26.54
CA ALA A 280 7.73 -16.72 -26.61
C ALA A 280 8.25 -16.30 -25.22
N LEU A 281 7.40 -16.36 -24.18
CA LEU A 281 7.82 -16.06 -22.81
C LEU A 281 8.88 -17.05 -22.33
N GLU A 282 8.63 -18.35 -22.49
CA GLU A 282 9.54 -19.43 -22.08
C GLU A 282 10.92 -19.30 -22.73
N ALA A 283 10.96 -19.06 -24.04
CA ALA A 283 12.21 -18.86 -24.79
C ALA A 283 13.03 -17.65 -24.31
N ASN A 284 12.37 -16.62 -23.76
CA ASN A 284 13.05 -15.45 -23.22
C ASN A 284 13.54 -15.67 -21.77
N VAL A 285 12.93 -16.59 -21.03
CA VAL A 285 13.23 -16.81 -19.61
C VAL A 285 14.25 -17.94 -19.42
N GLN A 286 14.11 -19.05 -20.14
CA GLN A 286 14.91 -20.25 -19.95
C GLN A 286 16.07 -20.37 -20.94
N ALA A 287 17.22 -20.84 -20.46
CA ALA A 287 18.38 -21.15 -21.31
C ALA A 287 18.13 -22.38 -22.21
N PHE A 288 17.25 -23.29 -21.78
CA PHE A 288 16.84 -24.49 -22.50
C PHE A 288 15.31 -24.61 -22.44
N PRO A 289 14.58 -23.81 -23.24
CA PRO A 289 13.14 -23.65 -23.13
C PRO A 289 12.37 -24.89 -23.60
N TRP A 290 11.19 -25.11 -23.02
CA TRP A 290 10.20 -26.00 -23.62
C TRP A 290 9.82 -25.55 -25.04
N THR A 291 9.69 -26.51 -25.93
CA THR A 291 9.22 -26.27 -27.31
C THR A 291 7.70 -26.19 -27.35
N ARG A 292 7.14 -25.64 -28.45
CA ARG A 292 5.69 -25.69 -28.70
C ARG A 292 5.12 -27.10 -28.55
N GLY A 293 5.83 -28.11 -29.08
CA GLY A 293 5.43 -29.51 -28.96
C GLY A 293 5.28 -29.95 -27.51
N ASN A 294 6.20 -29.57 -26.63
CA ASN A 294 6.11 -29.92 -25.20
C ASN A 294 4.86 -29.33 -24.53
N PHE A 295 4.50 -28.09 -24.86
CA PHE A 295 3.27 -27.47 -24.34
C PHE A 295 2.01 -28.13 -24.91
N THR A 296 1.96 -28.37 -26.22
CA THR A 296 0.83 -29.05 -26.87
C THR A 296 0.64 -30.46 -26.30
N ASP A 297 1.71 -31.22 -26.12
CA ASP A 297 1.67 -32.56 -25.54
C ASP A 297 1.17 -32.53 -24.09
N ALA A 298 1.61 -31.55 -23.29
CA ALA A 298 1.15 -31.37 -21.91
C ALA A 298 -0.36 -31.08 -21.84
N LEU A 299 -0.87 -30.20 -22.72
CA LEU A 299 -2.30 -29.90 -22.81
C LEU A 299 -3.10 -31.14 -23.23
N ALA A 300 -2.63 -31.87 -24.26
CA ALA A 300 -3.27 -33.08 -24.75
C ALA A 300 -3.28 -34.21 -23.68
N ALA A 301 -2.24 -34.28 -22.85
CA ALA A 301 -2.14 -35.23 -21.74
C ALA A 301 -3.00 -34.85 -20.52
N GLY A 302 -3.69 -33.69 -20.55
CA GLY A 302 -4.54 -33.23 -19.46
C GLY A 302 -3.77 -32.72 -18.24
N TYR A 303 -2.54 -32.23 -18.43
CA TYR A 303 -1.79 -31.58 -17.35
C TYR A 303 -2.49 -30.29 -16.94
N GLY A 304 -2.38 -29.93 -15.66
CA GLY A 304 -2.84 -28.65 -15.18
C GLY A 304 -1.98 -27.54 -15.79
N ALA A 305 -2.58 -26.67 -16.59
CA ALA A 305 -1.86 -25.60 -17.28
C ALA A 305 -2.58 -24.28 -17.08
N TRP A 306 -1.88 -23.26 -16.60
CA TRP A 306 -2.45 -21.94 -16.33
C TRP A 306 -1.54 -20.80 -16.78
N THR A 307 -2.16 -19.70 -17.19
CA THR A 307 -1.50 -18.43 -17.49
C THR A 307 -1.93 -17.37 -16.49
N LEU A 308 -1.02 -16.44 -16.22
CA LEU A 308 -1.29 -15.20 -15.51
C LEU A 308 -1.28 -14.09 -16.55
N ARG A 309 -2.36 -13.30 -16.67
CA ARG A 309 -2.43 -12.19 -17.63
C ARG A 309 -2.33 -10.84 -16.94
N ARG A 310 -1.61 -9.90 -17.57
CA ARG A 310 -1.53 -8.48 -17.16
C ARG A 310 -1.65 -7.61 -18.39
N GLU A 311 -2.55 -6.62 -18.33
CA GLU A 311 -2.81 -5.69 -19.45
C GLU A 311 -3.09 -6.42 -20.78
N GLY A 312 -3.80 -7.54 -20.71
CA GLY A 312 -4.17 -8.34 -21.87
C GLY A 312 -3.06 -9.25 -22.43
N ARG A 313 -1.87 -9.32 -21.82
CA ARG A 313 -0.75 -10.18 -22.25
C ARG A 313 -0.41 -11.23 -21.22
N VAL A 314 0.19 -12.35 -21.64
CA VAL A 314 0.71 -13.37 -20.71
C VAL A 314 1.90 -12.81 -19.93
N ALA A 315 1.72 -12.65 -18.62
CA ALA A 315 2.71 -12.20 -17.65
C ALA A 315 3.49 -13.38 -17.02
N GLY A 316 2.92 -14.57 -17.01
CA GLY A 316 3.56 -15.80 -16.54
C GLY A 316 2.68 -17.02 -16.79
N PHE A 317 3.22 -18.21 -16.55
CA PHE A 317 2.49 -19.47 -16.69
C PHE A 317 3.08 -20.57 -15.80
N CYS A 318 2.32 -21.64 -15.59
CA CYS A 318 2.80 -22.87 -14.96
C CYS A 318 2.17 -24.11 -15.59
N ILE A 319 2.91 -25.23 -15.55
CA ILE A 319 2.44 -26.57 -15.94
C ILE A 319 2.66 -27.54 -14.78
N LEU A 320 1.59 -28.23 -14.38
CA LEU A 320 1.53 -29.19 -13.30
C LEU A 320 1.07 -30.55 -13.84
N MET A 321 1.86 -31.59 -13.57
CA MET A 321 1.42 -32.96 -13.74
C MET A 321 0.87 -33.47 -12.40
N PHE A 322 -0.30 -34.09 -12.42
CA PHE A 322 -0.87 -34.72 -11.22
C PHE A 322 -0.48 -36.19 -11.18
N ALA A 323 0.48 -36.54 -10.33
CA ALA A 323 0.79 -37.94 -10.02
C ALA A 323 -0.10 -38.43 -8.86
N PRO A 324 -0.19 -39.76 -8.59
CA PRO A 324 -1.10 -40.30 -7.58
C PRO A 324 -0.93 -39.69 -6.18
N ASP A 325 0.31 -39.43 -5.75
CA ASP A 325 0.61 -39.02 -4.38
C ASP A 325 1.09 -37.55 -4.28
N VAL A 326 1.45 -36.93 -5.41
CA VAL A 326 2.09 -35.61 -5.44
C VAL A 326 1.80 -34.87 -6.75
N ALA A 327 1.68 -33.54 -6.68
CA ALA A 327 1.67 -32.72 -7.88
C ALA A 327 3.11 -32.38 -8.29
N HIS A 328 3.48 -32.64 -9.54
CA HIS A 328 4.80 -32.31 -10.07
C HIS A 328 4.73 -31.01 -10.87
N LEU A 329 5.36 -29.95 -10.34
CA LEU A 329 5.57 -28.71 -11.06
C LEU A 329 6.67 -28.88 -12.11
N LEU A 330 6.27 -28.94 -13.38
CA LEU A 330 7.15 -29.22 -14.50
C LEU A 330 7.86 -27.97 -15.03
N VAL A 331 7.11 -26.89 -15.17
CA VAL A 331 7.66 -25.60 -15.61
C VAL A 331 6.84 -24.46 -15.01
N ILE A 332 7.53 -23.41 -14.61
CA ILE A 332 6.96 -22.14 -14.14
C ILE A 332 7.83 -21.01 -14.66
N ALA A 333 7.19 -19.98 -15.20
CA ALA A 333 7.90 -18.80 -15.68
C ALA A 333 7.06 -17.55 -15.49
N VAL A 334 7.75 -16.43 -15.26
CA VAL A 334 7.21 -15.07 -15.24
C VAL A 334 8.08 -14.23 -16.16
N ALA A 335 7.49 -13.31 -16.91
CA ALA A 335 8.22 -12.40 -17.77
C ALA A 335 9.27 -11.60 -16.97
N ARG A 336 10.49 -11.43 -17.51
CA ARG A 336 11.65 -10.87 -16.79
C ARG A 336 11.40 -9.45 -16.25
N ASP A 337 10.73 -8.63 -17.03
CA ASP A 337 10.32 -7.26 -16.70
C ASP A 337 9.27 -7.20 -15.58
N LEU A 338 8.62 -8.32 -15.29
CA LEU A 338 7.62 -8.46 -14.22
C LEU A 338 8.14 -9.28 -13.01
N HIS A 339 9.44 -9.58 -12.96
CA HIS A 339 10.05 -10.25 -11.81
C HIS A 339 9.98 -9.40 -10.55
N ARG A 340 10.03 -10.06 -9.39
CA ARG A 340 9.98 -9.45 -8.05
C ARG A 340 8.69 -8.66 -7.72
N GLN A 341 7.64 -8.79 -8.54
CA GLN A 341 6.31 -8.21 -8.28
C GLN A 341 5.31 -9.22 -7.66
N GLY A 342 5.79 -10.33 -7.08
CA GLY A 342 4.94 -11.34 -6.43
C GLY A 342 4.21 -12.32 -7.35
N LEU A 343 4.26 -12.14 -8.68
CA LEU A 343 3.57 -13.01 -9.65
C LEU A 343 4.01 -14.48 -9.59
N GLY A 344 5.29 -14.74 -9.31
CA GLY A 344 5.79 -16.10 -9.12
C GLY A 344 5.20 -16.76 -7.87
N SER A 345 4.97 -15.99 -6.80
CA SER A 345 4.28 -16.47 -5.60
C SER A 345 2.83 -16.81 -5.92
N VAL A 346 2.13 -15.95 -6.66
CA VAL A 346 0.73 -16.19 -7.09
C VAL A 346 0.61 -17.50 -7.87
N LEU A 347 1.48 -17.74 -8.87
CA LEU A 347 1.49 -18.98 -9.63
C LEU A 347 1.80 -20.19 -8.75
N LEU A 348 2.78 -20.09 -7.84
CA LEU A 348 3.14 -21.19 -6.95
C LEU A 348 2.04 -21.50 -5.92
N ASP A 349 1.42 -20.47 -5.34
CA ASP A 349 0.25 -20.59 -4.45
C ASP A 349 -0.90 -21.29 -5.16
N TRP A 350 -1.16 -20.93 -6.42
CA TRP A 350 -2.15 -21.60 -7.26
C TRP A 350 -1.82 -23.08 -7.47
N CYS A 351 -0.57 -23.42 -7.79
CA CYS A 351 -0.14 -24.81 -7.93
C CYS A 351 -0.38 -25.62 -6.65
N GLU A 352 -0.02 -25.04 -5.50
CA GLU A 352 -0.26 -25.67 -4.19
C GLU A 352 -1.76 -25.82 -3.89
N GLN A 353 -2.59 -24.83 -4.24
CA GLN A 353 -4.03 -24.91 -4.10
C GLN A 353 -4.63 -26.03 -4.98
N GLN A 354 -4.22 -26.12 -6.25
CA GLN A 354 -4.68 -27.17 -7.17
C GLN A 354 -4.28 -28.57 -6.69
N ALA A 355 -3.13 -28.71 -6.04
CA ALA A 355 -2.74 -29.97 -5.39
C ALA A 355 -3.63 -30.29 -4.18
N ARG A 356 -3.94 -29.31 -3.32
CA ARG A 356 -4.85 -29.49 -2.17
C ARG A 356 -6.27 -29.87 -2.58
N GLU A 357 -6.82 -29.21 -3.60
CA GLU A 357 -8.17 -29.49 -4.13
C GLU A 357 -8.30 -30.93 -4.64
N ARG A 358 -7.19 -31.55 -5.02
CA ARG A 358 -7.11 -32.94 -5.48
C ARG A 358 -6.73 -33.93 -4.37
N GLY A 359 -6.54 -33.47 -3.14
CA GLY A 359 -6.15 -34.31 -2.00
C GLY A 359 -4.72 -34.83 -2.08
N LEU A 360 -3.83 -34.18 -2.84
CA LEU A 360 -2.43 -34.59 -2.96
C LEU A 360 -1.61 -34.11 -1.75
N GLU A 361 -0.65 -34.92 -1.31
CA GLU A 361 0.11 -34.68 -0.07
C GLU A 361 1.21 -33.61 -0.21
N GLY A 362 1.49 -33.17 -1.44
CA GLY A 362 2.61 -32.28 -1.69
C GLY A 362 2.72 -31.75 -3.11
N VAL A 363 3.67 -30.83 -3.28
CA VAL A 363 4.19 -30.41 -4.59
C VAL A 363 5.67 -30.75 -4.67
N LEU A 364 6.06 -31.39 -5.78
CA LEU A 364 7.43 -31.74 -6.15
C LEU A 364 7.89 -30.85 -7.30
N LEU A 365 9.16 -30.45 -7.29
CA LEU A 365 9.80 -29.76 -8.42
C LEU A 365 11.28 -30.13 -8.55
N GLU A 366 11.81 -29.93 -9.75
CA GLU A 366 13.25 -29.88 -9.98
C GLU A 366 13.71 -28.45 -10.29
N VAL A 367 14.87 -28.08 -9.77
CA VAL A 367 15.51 -26.79 -10.04
C VAL A 367 17.01 -26.96 -10.23
N ARG A 368 17.59 -26.19 -11.17
CA ARG A 368 19.03 -26.14 -11.40
C ARG A 368 19.76 -25.56 -10.18
N PRO A 369 20.83 -26.19 -9.66
CA PRO A 369 21.68 -25.62 -8.63
C PRO A 369 22.21 -24.22 -8.99
N SER A 370 22.50 -23.96 -10.27
CA SER A 370 22.95 -22.65 -10.76
C SER A 370 21.87 -21.56 -10.67
N ASN A 371 20.59 -21.90 -10.57
CA ASN A 371 19.50 -20.94 -10.43
C ASN A 371 19.28 -20.58 -8.94
N VAL A 372 20.29 -19.91 -8.35
CA VAL A 372 20.31 -19.56 -6.92
C VAL A 372 19.06 -18.78 -6.52
N SER A 373 18.58 -17.88 -7.38
CA SER A 373 17.36 -17.10 -7.12
C SER A 373 16.12 -17.98 -6.99
N ALA A 374 15.93 -18.98 -7.86
CA ALA A 374 14.80 -19.89 -7.78
C ALA A 374 14.92 -20.83 -6.56
N VAL A 375 16.13 -21.32 -6.27
CA VAL A 375 16.38 -22.16 -5.09
C VAL A 375 15.99 -21.44 -3.80
N GLU A 376 16.45 -20.19 -3.62
CA GLU A 376 16.11 -19.40 -2.43
C GLU A 376 14.63 -19.02 -2.39
N PHE A 377 14.02 -18.73 -3.54
CA PHE A 377 12.57 -18.53 -3.64
C PHE A 377 11.78 -19.75 -3.15
N TYR A 378 12.12 -20.97 -3.59
CA TYR A 378 11.43 -22.18 -3.16
C TYR A 378 11.67 -22.50 -1.68
N LYS A 379 12.90 -22.32 -1.17
CA LYS A 379 13.19 -22.50 0.27
C LYS A 379 12.37 -21.55 1.13
N ALA A 380 12.30 -20.26 0.76
CA ALA A 380 11.50 -19.27 1.48
C ALA A 380 10.00 -19.60 1.48
N ARG A 381 9.55 -20.39 0.50
CA ARG A 381 8.17 -20.87 0.33
C ARG A 381 7.90 -22.21 1.03
N GLY A 382 8.88 -22.75 1.75
CA GLY A 382 8.76 -23.98 2.54
C GLY A 382 9.06 -25.26 1.77
N TYR A 383 9.67 -25.19 0.58
CA TYR A 383 10.15 -26.38 -0.12
C TYR A 383 11.49 -26.83 0.47
N LEU A 384 11.59 -28.12 0.76
CA LEU A 384 12.80 -28.76 1.26
C LEU A 384 13.45 -29.56 0.14
N GLN A 385 14.79 -29.53 0.07
CA GLN A 385 15.51 -30.41 -0.84
C GLN A 385 15.44 -31.85 -0.30
N ILE A 386 14.87 -32.76 -1.10
CA ILE A 386 14.71 -34.18 -0.75
C ILE A 386 15.64 -35.09 -1.57
N GLY A 387 16.29 -34.56 -2.61
CA GLY A 387 17.17 -35.35 -3.45
C GLY A 387 17.99 -34.53 -4.46
N LEU A 388 18.81 -35.26 -5.23
CA LEU A 388 19.64 -34.73 -6.31
C LEU A 388 19.57 -35.69 -7.49
N ARG A 389 19.15 -35.23 -8.67
CA ARG A 389 19.22 -35.99 -9.92
C ARG A 389 20.50 -35.62 -10.67
N ARG A 390 21.40 -36.58 -10.84
CA ARG A 390 22.70 -36.34 -11.50
C ARG A 390 22.54 -36.17 -13.00
N GLY A 391 23.20 -35.16 -13.56
CA GLY A 391 23.21 -34.88 -15.00
C GLY A 391 21.81 -34.73 -15.62
N TYR A 392 20.84 -34.20 -14.87
CA TYR A 392 19.45 -34.12 -15.30
C TYR A 392 19.26 -33.11 -16.42
N TYR A 393 19.76 -31.88 -16.24
CA TYR A 393 19.57 -30.81 -17.19
C TYR A 393 20.67 -30.75 -18.25
N PRO A 394 20.37 -30.34 -19.49
CA PRO A 394 21.40 -29.95 -20.44
C PRO A 394 22.08 -28.66 -19.98
N ALA A 395 23.38 -28.56 -20.24
CA ALA A 395 24.21 -27.38 -19.99
C ALA A 395 24.99 -26.99 -21.26
N GLU A 396 25.60 -25.81 -21.25
CA GLU A 396 26.39 -25.32 -22.38
C GLU A 396 27.52 -26.29 -22.76
N LYS A 397 27.95 -26.22 -24.03
CA LYS A 397 29.04 -27.04 -24.60
C LYS A 397 28.81 -28.56 -24.47
N GLY A 398 27.55 -29.01 -24.49
CA GLY A 398 27.17 -30.42 -24.41
C GLY A 398 27.31 -31.03 -23.02
N GLY A 399 27.54 -30.20 -21.99
CA GLY A 399 27.59 -30.64 -20.60
C GLY A 399 26.21 -31.02 -20.06
N ARG A 400 26.20 -31.63 -18.86
CA ARG A 400 24.98 -31.83 -18.08
C ARG A 400 25.13 -31.22 -16.69
N GLU A 401 24.03 -30.70 -16.17
CA GLU A 401 23.92 -30.13 -14.83
C GLU A 401 22.97 -31.00 -14.01
N ASP A 402 23.26 -31.13 -12.71
CA ASP A 402 22.38 -31.82 -11.78
C ASP A 402 21.08 -31.03 -11.56
N ALA A 403 20.07 -31.68 -10.97
CA ALA A 403 18.86 -31.02 -10.51
C ALA A 403 18.62 -31.27 -9.02
N LEU A 404 18.38 -30.20 -8.27
CA LEU A 404 17.88 -30.30 -6.91
C LEU A 404 16.42 -30.72 -6.99
N VAL A 405 16.08 -31.84 -6.34
CA VAL A 405 14.69 -32.28 -6.19
C VAL A 405 14.17 -31.67 -4.91
N MET A 406 13.18 -30.80 -5.01
CA MET A 406 12.58 -30.12 -3.87
C MET A 406 11.12 -30.50 -3.72
N GLN A 407 10.66 -30.64 -2.47
CA GLN A 407 9.28 -30.99 -2.16
C GLN A 407 8.77 -30.13 -1.00
N LYS A 408 7.51 -29.72 -1.11
CA LYS A 408 6.72 -29.17 0.00
C LYS A 408 5.57 -30.11 0.29
N ARG A 409 5.45 -30.56 1.54
CA ARG A 409 4.25 -31.26 2.01
C ARG A 409 3.14 -30.25 2.26
N LEU A 410 1.92 -30.61 1.89
CA LEU A 410 0.74 -29.80 2.08
C LEU A 410 -0.11 -30.45 3.17
N ASP A 411 -0.47 -29.67 4.20
CA ASP A 411 -1.40 -30.15 5.21
C ASP A 411 -2.77 -30.39 4.58
N ALA A 412 -3.42 -31.51 4.94
CA ALA A 412 -4.77 -31.79 4.50
C ALA A 412 -5.70 -30.65 4.95
N ALA A 413 -6.49 -30.11 4.02
CA ALA A 413 -7.50 -29.12 4.36
C ALA A 413 -8.45 -29.73 5.39
N VAL A 414 -8.60 -29.07 6.56
CA VAL A 414 -9.67 -29.39 7.50
C VAL A 414 -10.98 -29.12 6.76
N ALA A 415 -11.66 -30.18 6.34
CA ALA A 415 -13.00 -30.08 5.78
C ALA A 415 -13.92 -29.49 6.87
N THR A 416 -14.31 -28.23 6.72
CA THR A 416 -15.42 -27.67 7.48
C THR A 416 -16.69 -28.38 7.03
N ALA A 417 -17.09 -29.40 7.77
CA ALA A 417 -18.39 -30.04 7.58
C ALA A 417 -19.51 -28.98 7.76
N PRO A 418 -20.54 -28.97 6.90
CA PRO A 418 -21.71 -28.13 7.15
C PRO A 418 -22.38 -28.62 8.44
N ALA A 419 -22.60 -27.69 9.37
CA ALA A 419 -23.35 -27.95 10.60
C ALA A 419 -24.69 -28.57 10.23
N GLY A 420 -24.96 -29.74 10.80
CA GLY A 420 -26.13 -30.55 10.48
C GLY A 420 -27.43 -29.81 10.74
N ALA A 421 -28.37 -29.96 9.80
CA ALA A 421 -29.79 -29.85 10.10
C ALA A 421 -30.20 -31.17 10.78
N SER A 422 -30.33 -31.16 12.10
CA SER A 422 -31.09 -32.18 12.83
C SER A 422 -32.58 -31.89 12.67
N ALA A 423 -33.33 -32.85 12.13
CA ALA A 423 -34.76 -32.99 12.36
C ALA A 423 -35.01 -33.75 13.66
#